data_AF-A0A7J4EMK3-F1
#
_entry.id   AF-A0A7J4EMK3-F1
#
_cell.length_a   1.000
_cell.length_b   1.000
_cell.length_c   1.000
_cell.angle_alpha   90.00
_cell.angle_beta   90.00
_cell.angle_gamma   90.00
#
_symmetry.space_group_name_H-M   'P 1'
#
loop_
_entity.id
_entity.type
_entity.pdbx_description
1 polymer ?
#
loop_
_entity_poly.entity_id
_entity_poly.type
_entity_poly.pdbx_seq_one_letter_code
_entity_poly.pdbx_strand_id
1 'polypeptide(L)'
;MEKQLTIFRKRGLGRNRSKFFLEKVVSVGEKGESKFVYSGEEQIVYDTGFLFGKEAILNRADQLSNEEITLEFLTPTRIKFEGKLTNQVQFHNIIRALLRRISLLCYFHCGVKLDLDYKGIIEQAKKVEYIHSELHWAEQARYSGRQKNLLKMGGLVGKARFRGELQQFLPLLAAGEWLHVGKGSVMGLGKYVIK
;
A
#
# COMPACT_ATOMS: atom_id res chain seq x y z
N MET A 1 3.33 -19.59 -21.12
CA MET A 1 2.26 -19.01 -20.28
C MET A 1 1.02 -19.91 -20.22
N GLU A 2 0.56 -20.45 -21.36
CA GLU A 2 -0.60 -21.36 -21.47
C GLU A 2 -0.56 -22.58 -20.52
N LYS A 3 0.60 -23.27 -20.39
CA LYS A 3 0.78 -24.37 -19.43
C LYS A 3 0.57 -23.94 -17.97
N GLN A 4 0.95 -22.72 -17.59
CA GLN A 4 0.79 -22.25 -16.20
C GLN A 4 -0.65 -21.87 -15.90
N LEU A 5 -1.34 -21.17 -16.81
CA LEU A 5 -2.76 -20.80 -16.62
C LEU A 5 -3.62 -22.06 -16.47
N THR A 6 -3.40 -23.08 -17.30
CA THR A 6 -4.11 -24.36 -17.22
C THR A 6 -3.89 -25.07 -15.88
N ILE A 7 -2.67 -25.03 -15.32
CA ILE A 7 -2.36 -25.58 -13.99
C ILE A 7 -3.13 -24.81 -12.89
N PHE A 8 -3.19 -23.49 -12.96
CA PHE A 8 -3.93 -22.67 -11.99
C PHE A 8 -5.43 -22.91 -12.03
N ARG A 9 -6.03 -23.00 -13.24
CA ARG A 9 -7.46 -23.36 -13.41
C ARG A 9 -7.78 -24.70 -12.77
N LYS A 10 -6.90 -25.71 -12.97
CA LYS A 10 -7.05 -27.04 -12.36
C LYS A 10 -6.87 -27.03 -10.83
N ARG A 11 -5.94 -26.23 -10.28
CA ARG A 11 -5.72 -26.12 -8.84
C ARG A 11 -6.84 -25.38 -8.11
N GLY A 12 -7.53 -24.45 -8.77
CA GLY A 12 -8.62 -23.66 -8.20
C GLY A 12 -8.16 -22.65 -7.13
N LEU A 13 -9.05 -21.71 -6.81
CA LEU A 13 -8.77 -20.57 -5.92
C LEU A 13 -9.50 -20.70 -4.58
N GLY A 14 -8.93 -20.12 -3.52
CA GLY A 14 -9.56 -20.02 -2.21
C GLY A 14 -9.67 -21.34 -1.44
N ARG A 15 -10.44 -21.33 -0.35
CA ARG A 15 -10.61 -22.47 0.56
C ARG A 15 -11.20 -23.69 -0.14
N ASN A 16 -12.19 -23.48 -1.00
CA ASN A 16 -12.94 -24.54 -1.66
C ASN A 16 -12.31 -24.97 -3.00
N ARG A 17 -11.14 -24.41 -3.35
CA ARG A 17 -10.46 -24.67 -4.64
C ARG A 17 -11.42 -24.50 -5.83
N SER A 18 -12.26 -23.47 -5.78
CA SER A 18 -13.25 -23.18 -6.82
C SER A 18 -12.53 -23.01 -8.16
N LYS A 19 -13.08 -23.65 -9.19
CA LYS A 19 -12.55 -23.52 -10.55
C LYS A 19 -12.84 -22.12 -11.07
N PHE A 20 -11.92 -21.60 -11.87
CA PHE A 20 -12.02 -20.30 -12.51
C PHE A 20 -11.30 -20.37 -13.84
N PHE A 21 -11.56 -19.41 -14.72
CA PHE A 21 -10.74 -19.13 -15.88
C PHE A 21 -10.30 -17.66 -15.83
N LEU A 22 -9.10 -17.38 -16.34
CA LEU A 22 -8.64 -16.00 -16.50
C LEU A 22 -9.26 -15.44 -17.78
N GLU A 23 -10.25 -14.58 -17.62
CA GLU A 23 -10.98 -13.93 -18.72
C GLU A 23 -10.17 -12.80 -19.35
N LYS A 24 -9.65 -11.88 -18.53
CA LYS A 24 -8.86 -10.74 -18.99
C LYS A 24 -7.92 -10.22 -17.91
N VAL A 25 -6.85 -9.56 -18.33
CA VAL A 25 -6.02 -8.73 -17.45
C VAL A 25 -5.99 -7.33 -18.04
N VAL A 26 -6.20 -6.33 -17.20
CA VAL A 26 -6.08 -4.92 -17.56
C VAL A 26 -5.03 -4.28 -16.66
N SER A 27 -4.21 -3.42 -17.25
CA SER A 27 -3.36 -2.49 -16.52
C SER A 27 -4.21 -1.28 -16.18
N VAL A 28 -4.28 -0.92 -14.90
CA VAL A 28 -5.01 0.27 -14.44
C VAL A 28 -3.99 1.35 -14.10
N GLY A 29 -4.19 2.52 -14.67
CA GLY A 29 -3.35 3.69 -14.48
C GLY A 29 -3.73 4.55 -13.31
N GLU A 30 -2.98 5.63 -13.12
CA GLU A 30 -3.08 6.50 -11.95
C GLU A 30 -4.46 7.17 -11.86
N LYS A 31 -5.02 7.59 -12.99
CA LYS A 31 -6.32 8.28 -13.08
C LYS A 31 -7.47 7.31 -13.34
N GLY A 32 -7.24 6.01 -13.18
CA GLY A 32 -8.24 4.96 -13.42
C GLY A 32 -8.43 4.58 -14.89
N GLU A 33 -7.66 5.17 -15.80
CA GLU A 33 -7.54 4.71 -17.18
C GLU A 33 -7.10 3.24 -17.20
N SER A 34 -7.53 2.45 -18.17
CA SER A 34 -7.11 1.06 -18.26
C SER A 34 -6.74 0.65 -19.67
N LYS A 35 -5.76 -0.24 -19.77
CA LYS A 35 -5.29 -0.83 -21.03
C LYS A 35 -5.33 -2.35 -20.94
N PHE A 36 -5.74 -3.01 -22.01
CA PHE A 36 -5.72 -4.47 -22.09
C PHE A 36 -4.29 -5.00 -22.04
N VAL A 37 -4.03 -5.92 -21.11
CA VAL A 37 -2.76 -6.66 -20.98
C VAL A 37 -2.93 -8.07 -21.53
N TYR A 38 -4.08 -8.70 -21.33
CA TYR A 38 -4.31 -10.07 -21.78
C TYR A 38 -5.79 -10.32 -22.07
N SER A 39 -6.05 -11.05 -23.14
CA SER A 39 -7.35 -11.61 -23.49
C SER A 39 -7.34 -13.12 -23.32
N GLY A 40 -8.29 -13.65 -22.56
CA GLY A 40 -8.49 -15.09 -22.37
C GLY A 40 -9.09 -15.78 -23.59
N GLU A 41 -9.73 -15.02 -24.48
CA GLU A 41 -10.26 -15.52 -25.75
C GLU A 41 -9.12 -15.71 -26.76
N GLU A 42 -8.29 -14.68 -26.92
CA GLU A 42 -7.19 -14.69 -27.90
C GLU A 42 -5.91 -15.35 -27.37
N GLN A 43 -5.78 -15.51 -26.05
CA GLN A 43 -4.57 -15.97 -25.34
C GLN A 43 -3.33 -15.09 -25.59
N ILE A 44 -3.50 -13.83 -26.02
CA ILE A 44 -2.42 -12.88 -26.33
C ILE A 44 -2.12 -11.99 -25.12
N VAL A 45 -0.83 -11.67 -24.92
CA VAL A 45 -0.39 -10.61 -24.01
C VAL A 45 0.03 -9.38 -24.82
N TYR A 46 -0.49 -8.23 -24.41
CA TYR A 46 -0.22 -6.93 -25.00
C TYR A 46 0.73 -6.15 -24.09
N ASP A 47 1.73 -5.50 -24.68
CA ASP A 47 2.49 -4.47 -23.99
C ASP A 47 1.62 -3.21 -23.87
N THR A 48 1.28 -2.84 -22.64
CA THR A 48 0.43 -1.68 -22.38
C THR A 48 1.19 -0.36 -22.41
N GLY A 49 2.53 -0.40 -22.34
CA GLY A 49 3.37 0.79 -22.19
C GLY A 49 3.01 1.63 -20.96
N PHE A 50 2.29 1.07 -19.99
CA PHE A 50 1.86 1.78 -18.79
C PHE A 50 2.93 1.65 -17.71
N LEU A 51 3.65 2.73 -17.44
CA LEU A 51 4.67 2.78 -16.41
C LEU A 51 4.24 3.71 -15.29
N PHE A 52 3.82 3.13 -14.17
CA PHE A 52 3.82 3.83 -12.90
C PHE A 52 5.27 3.96 -12.42
N GLY A 53 5.72 5.18 -12.15
CA GLY A 53 7.12 5.45 -11.85
C GLY A 53 7.30 6.70 -10.99
N LYS A 54 8.56 7.11 -10.86
CA LYS A 54 8.97 8.27 -10.04
C LYS A 54 8.16 9.53 -10.37
N GLU A 55 7.96 9.83 -11.65
CA GLU A 55 7.25 11.05 -12.08
C GLU A 55 5.81 11.09 -11.59
N ALA A 56 5.09 9.96 -11.57
CA ALA A 56 3.73 9.90 -11.02
C ALA A 56 3.72 10.24 -9.52
N ILE A 57 4.68 9.70 -8.77
CA ILE A 57 4.81 9.96 -7.32
C ILE A 57 5.13 11.44 -7.06
N LEU A 58 6.05 12.03 -7.84
CA LEU A 58 6.43 13.44 -7.66
C LEU A 58 5.31 14.39 -8.07
N ASN A 59 4.69 14.17 -9.23
CA ASN A 59 3.53 14.95 -9.67
C ASN A 59 2.39 14.89 -8.65
N ARG A 60 2.16 13.72 -8.05
CA ARG A 60 1.18 13.58 -6.98
C ARG A 60 1.58 14.35 -5.73
N ALA A 61 2.86 14.30 -5.33
CA ALA A 61 3.38 15.04 -4.18
C ALA A 61 3.26 16.56 -4.35
N ASP A 62 3.56 17.09 -5.54
CA ASP A 62 3.51 18.54 -5.84
C ASP A 62 2.08 19.11 -5.81
N GLN A 63 1.06 18.26 -5.88
CA GLN A 63 -0.35 18.65 -5.77
C GLN A 63 -0.86 18.65 -4.32
N LEU A 64 -0.06 18.18 -3.36
CA LEU A 64 -0.46 18.11 -1.96
C LEU A 64 -0.11 19.41 -1.23
N SER A 65 -0.88 19.71 -0.19
CA SER A 65 -0.56 20.81 0.71
C SER A 65 0.71 20.51 1.51
N ASN A 66 1.57 21.52 1.62
CA ASN A 66 2.79 21.48 2.40
C ASN A 66 2.57 21.69 3.90
N GLU A 67 1.38 22.16 4.29
CA GLU A 67 1.11 22.59 5.66
C GLU A 67 0.16 21.64 6.39
N GLU A 68 -0.83 21.08 5.70
CA GLU A 68 -1.85 20.23 6.30
C GLU A 68 -2.33 19.17 5.32
N ILE A 69 -2.43 17.92 5.78
CA ILE A 69 -2.98 16.82 4.99
C ILE A 69 -3.94 15.98 5.80
N THR A 70 -4.88 15.32 5.13
CA THR A 70 -5.70 14.26 5.73
C THR A 70 -5.39 12.93 5.06
N LEU A 71 -4.96 11.95 5.85
CA LEU A 71 -4.83 10.56 5.40
C LEU A 71 -6.12 9.81 5.69
N GLU A 72 -6.76 9.26 4.67
CA GLU A 72 -7.93 8.39 4.80
C GLU A 72 -7.56 6.93 4.55
N PHE A 73 -7.51 6.14 5.62
CA PHE A 73 -7.24 4.70 5.55
C PHE A 73 -8.49 3.95 5.08
N LEU A 74 -8.41 3.39 3.87
CA LEU A 74 -9.49 2.68 3.18
C LEU A 74 -9.55 1.20 3.53
N THR A 75 -8.44 0.62 3.99
CA THR A 75 -8.40 -0.76 4.48
C THR A 75 -7.74 -0.81 5.85
N PRO A 76 -8.00 -1.86 6.67
CA PRO A 76 -7.47 -1.90 8.03
C PRO A 76 -5.96 -1.70 8.08
N THR A 77 -5.55 -0.65 8.80
CA THR A 77 -4.17 -0.20 8.87
C THR A 77 -3.56 -0.59 10.20
N ARG A 78 -2.42 -1.26 10.14
CA ARG A 78 -1.78 -1.89 11.30
C ARG A 78 -0.36 -1.43 11.44
N ILE A 79 -0.17 -0.32 12.16
CA ILE A 79 1.16 0.24 12.37
C ILE A 79 1.72 -0.30 13.69
N LYS A 80 2.98 -0.73 13.62
CA LYS A 80 3.73 -1.17 14.80
C LYS A 80 4.67 -0.07 15.26
N PHE A 81 4.63 0.23 16.56
CA PHE A 81 5.58 1.08 17.24
C PHE A 81 6.02 0.37 18.53
N GLU A 82 7.33 0.35 18.81
CA GLU A 82 7.92 -0.38 19.96
C GLU A 82 7.43 -1.84 20.08
N GLY A 83 7.37 -2.53 18.93
CA GLY A 83 7.00 -3.95 18.83
C GLY A 83 5.49 -4.23 18.86
N LYS A 84 4.66 -3.28 19.31
CA LYS A 84 3.21 -3.43 19.50
C LYS A 84 2.42 -2.70 18.43
N LEU A 85 1.18 -3.13 18.17
CA LEU A 85 0.26 -2.36 17.34
C LEU A 85 -0.19 -1.13 18.12
N THR A 86 -0.16 0.04 17.48
CA THR A 86 -0.65 1.29 18.08
C THR A 86 -2.01 1.66 17.50
N ASN A 87 -2.92 2.10 18.37
CA ASN A 87 -4.21 2.68 18.00
C ASN A 87 -4.12 4.21 17.89
N GLN A 88 -3.04 4.81 18.40
CA GLN A 88 -2.74 6.24 18.28
C GLN A 88 -1.62 6.41 17.26
N VAL A 89 -2.00 6.56 16.00
CA VAL A 89 -1.04 6.66 14.90
C VAL A 89 -0.57 8.11 14.76
N GLN A 90 0.54 8.41 15.43
CA GLN A 90 1.30 9.65 15.23
C GLN A 90 1.92 9.71 13.82
N PHE A 91 2.20 10.92 13.31
CA PHE A 91 2.74 11.12 11.96
C PHE A 91 4.05 10.34 11.73
N HIS A 92 4.98 10.44 12.68
CA HIS A 92 6.24 9.71 12.62
C HIS A 92 6.07 8.18 12.56
N ASN A 93 4.96 7.61 13.04
CA ASN A 93 4.69 6.17 12.95
C ASN A 93 4.42 5.75 11.51
N ILE A 94 3.70 6.59 10.75
CA ILE A 94 3.44 6.40 9.32
C ILE A 94 4.74 6.54 8.53
N ILE A 95 5.51 7.61 8.77
CA ILE A 95 6.78 7.85 8.07
C ILE A 95 7.79 6.72 8.31
N ARG A 96 7.95 6.24 9.55
CA ARG A 96 8.80 5.06 9.85
C ARG A 96 8.34 3.82 9.08
N ALA A 97 7.03 3.58 9.01
CA ALA A 97 6.48 2.43 8.32
C ALA A 97 6.70 2.51 6.80
N LEU A 98 6.54 3.70 6.20
CA LEU A 98 6.78 3.97 4.79
C LEU A 98 8.27 3.86 4.45
N LEU A 99 9.16 4.53 5.19
CA LEU A 99 10.61 4.46 5.02
C LEU A 99 11.11 3.02 5.03
N ARG A 100 10.68 2.23 6.02
CA ARG A 100 11.04 0.80 6.10
C ARG A 100 10.54 0.03 4.89
N ARG A 101 9.30 0.26 4.47
CA ARG A 101 8.72 -0.46 3.32
C ARG A 101 9.42 -0.11 2.01
N ILE A 102 9.60 1.17 1.73
CA ILE A 102 10.23 1.67 0.51
C ILE A 102 11.70 1.23 0.46
N SER A 103 12.44 1.36 1.57
CA SER A 103 13.83 0.88 1.66
C SER A 103 13.96 -0.61 1.35
N LEU A 104 13.08 -1.46 1.91
CA LEU A 104 13.09 -2.89 1.61
C LEU A 104 12.72 -3.21 0.16
N LEU A 105 11.76 -2.47 -0.42
CA LEU A 105 11.41 -2.65 -1.83
C LEU A 105 12.59 -2.28 -2.75
N CYS A 106 13.23 -1.14 -2.52
CA CYS A 106 14.42 -0.73 -3.27
C CYS A 106 15.55 -1.76 -3.13
N TYR A 107 15.82 -2.24 -1.92
CA TYR A 107 16.90 -3.19 -1.66
C TYR A 107 16.64 -4.53 -2.38
N PHE A 108 15.46 -5.13 -2.21
CA PHE A 108 15.18 -6.47 -2.71
C PHE A 108 14.75 -6.53 -4.18
N HIS A 109 14.20 -5.45 -4.74
CA HIS A 109 13.66 -5.46 -6.10
C HIS A 109 14.37 -4.52 -7.07
N CYS A 110 15.16 -3.57 -6.57
CA CYS A 110 15.91 -2.63 -7.42
C CYS A 110 17.42 -2.77 -7.24
N GLY A 111 17.91 -3.57 -6.27
CA GLY A 111 19.33 -3.67 -5.96
C GLY A 111 19.92 -2.38 -5.38
N VAL A 112 19.08 -1.46 -4.90
CA VAL A 112 19.49 -0.15 -4.39
C VAL A 112 19.24 -0.09 -2.90
N LYS A 113 20.29 0.19 -2.13
CA LYS A 113 20.14 0.58 -0.72
C LYS A 113 19.91 2.08 -0.65
N LEU A 114 18.78 2.50 -0.09
CA LEU A 114 18.52 3.92 0.14
C LEU A 114 19.45 4.43 1.24
N ASP A 115 20.32 5.36 0.88
CA ASP A 115 21.19 6.08 1.81
C ASP A 115 20.53 7.41 2.17
N LEU A 116 19.82 7.42 3.29
CA LEU A 116 19.03 8.55 3.78
C LEU A 116 19.37 8.79 5.25
N ASP A 117 19.28 10.04 5.70
CA ASP A 117 19.29 10.35 7.13
C ASP A 117 17.95 9.96 7.77
N TYR A 118 17.76 8.64 7.96
CA TYR A 118 16.55 8.09 8.58
C TYR A 118 16.27 8.74 9.94
N LYS A 119 17.31 9.01 10.73
CA LYS A 119 17.15 9.59 12.06
C LYS A 119 16.64 11.03 11.95
N GLY A 120 17.28 11.86 11.15
CA GLY A 120 16.87 13.25 10.92
C GLY A 120 15.45 13.35 10.38
N ILE A 121 15.12 12.57 9.34
CA ILE A 121 13.76 12.53 8.76
C ILE A 121 12.72 12.20 9.83
N ILE A 122 13.02 11.20 10.67
CA ILE A 122 12.14 10.78 11.75
C ILE A 122 11.99 11.84 12.84
N GLU A 123 13.07 12.53 13.22
CA GLU A 123 12.99 13.61 14.20
C GLU A 123 12.17 14.80 13.68
N GLN A 124 12.26 15.12 12.39
CA GLN A 124 11.38 16.13 11.80
C GLN A 124 9.92 15.65 11.77
N ALA A 125 9.67 14.38 11.45
CA ALA A 125 8.32 13.81 11.44
C ALA A 125 7.64 13.81 12.82
N LYS A 126 8.41 13.84 13.91
CA LYS A 126 7.85 13.99 15.27
C LYS A 126 7.30 15.39 15.55
N LYS A 127 7.75 16.41 14.80
CA LYS A 127 7.31 17.81 14.97
C LYS A 127 5.96 18.08 14.28
N VAL A 128 5.53 17.18 13.40
CA VAL A 128 4.24 17.28 12.73
C VAL A 128 3.13 16.95 13.71
N GLU A 129 2.22 17.89 13.89
CA GLU A 129 1.12 17.82 14.84
C GLU A 129 0.02 16.87 14.35
N TYR A 130 -0.53 16.09 15.29
CA TYR A 130 -1.73 15.30 15.10
C TYR A 130 -2.96 16.12 15.50
N ILE A 131 -3.68 16.67 14.51
CA ILE A 131 -4.76 17.63 14.79
C ILE A 131 -6.03 16.90 15.23
N HIS A 132 -6.44 15.91 14.45
CA HIS A 132 -7.74 15.28 14.60
C HIS A 132 -7.76 13.89 13.97
N SER A 133 -8.64 13.03 14.49
CA SER A 133 -8.85 11.69 13.93
C SER A 133 -10.26 11.19 14.11
N GLU A 134 -10.76 10.61 13.03
CA GLU A 134 -11.97 9.79 12.96
C GLU A 134 -11.60 8.31 12.83
N LEU A 135 -10.40 7.93 13.32
CA LEU A 135 -9.93 6.54 13.28
C LEU A 135 -10.72 5.67 14.24
N HIS A 136 -11.16 4.53 13.74
CA HIS A 136 -11.76 3.47 14.55
C HIS A 136 -11.18 2.12 14.17
N TRP A 137 -11.25 1.16 15.09
CA TRP A 137 -10.77 -0.18 14.84
C TRP A 137 -11.83 -0.98 14.08
N ALA A 138 -11.49 -1.42 12.87
CA ALA A 138 -12.32 -2.34 12.10
C ALA A 138 -11.84 -3.77 12.34
N GLU A 139 -12.70 -4.61 12.92
CA GLU A 139 -12.43 -6.03 13.04
C GLU A 139 -12.50 -6.72 11.68
N GLN A 140 -11.45 -7.46 11.35
CA GLN A 140 -11.40 -8.28 10.14
C GLN A 140 -10.64 -9.56 10.42
N ALA A 141 -11.06 -10.65 9.79
CA ALA A 141 -10.39 -11.93 9.93
C ALA A 141 -10.27 -12.66 8.59
N ARG A 142 -9.23 -13.49 8.47
CA ARG A 142 -9.00 -14.33 7.30
C ARG A 142 -8.65 -15.74 7.70
N TYR A 143 -9.26 -16.74 7.06
CA TYR A 143 -8.84 -18.12 7.24
C TYR A 143 -7.51 -18.41 6.51
N SER A 144 -6.53 -18.94 7.23
CA SER A 144 -5.26 -19.40 6.68
C SER A 144 -5.31 -20.90 6.42
N GLY A 145 -5.38 -21.30 5.15
CA GLY A 145 -5.35 -22.72 4.77
C GLY A 145 -4.05 -23.43 5.18
N ARG A 146 -2.92 -22.71 5.22
CA ARG A 146 -1.61 -23.26 5.64
C ARG A 146 -1.57 -23.55 7.14
N GLN A 147 -2.11 -22.65 7.96
CA GLN A 147 -2.09 -22.77 9.42
C GLN A 147 -3.38 -23.36 9.99
N LYS A 148 -4.37 -23.64 9.14
CA LYS A 148 -5.73 -24.10 9.47
C LYS A 148 -6.42 -23.27 10.56
N ASN A 149 -6.12 -21.97 10.62
CA ASN A 149 -6.63 -21.08 11.67
C ASN A 149 -7.11 -19.74 11.10
N LEU A 150 -7.99 -19.08 11.85
CA LEU A 150 -8.46 -17.72 11.57
C LEU A 150 -7.41 -16.71 12.05
N LEU A 151 -6.90 -15.91 11.12
CA LEU A 151 -5.94 -14.84 11.37
C LEU A 151 -6.68 -13.53 11.63
N LYS A 152 -6.37 -12.88 12.75
CA LYS A 152 -6.80 -11.51 13.05
C LYS A 152 -6.10 -10.53 12.12
N MET A 153 -6.90 -9.87 11.30
CA MET A 153 -6.51 -8.91 10.27
C MET A 153 -7.06 -7.51 10.52
N GLY A 154 -7.75 -7.30 11.65
CA GLY A 154 -8.26 -5.99 12.05
C GLY A 154 -7.17 -4.94 12.25
N GLY A 155 -7.57 -3.68 12.16
CA GLY A 155 -6.72 -2.50 12.16
C GLY A 155 -7.53 -1.20 12.09
N LEU A 156 -6.84 -0.06 12.06
CA LEU A 156 -7.46 1.26 12.01
C LEU A 156 -7.98 1.59 10.61
N VAL A 157 -9.18 2.15 10.54
CA VAL A 157 -9.84 2.65 9.33
C VAL A 157 -10.39 4.05 9.64
N GLY A 158 -10.49 4.91 8.63
CA GLY A 158 -10.98 6.28 8.79
C GLY A 158 -9.89 7.32 8.53
N LYS A 159 -10.09 8.54 9.04
CA LYS A 159 -9.26 9.70 8.71
C LYS A 159 -8.36 10.12 9.86
N ALA A 160 -7.13 10.53 9.54
CA ALA A 160 -6.22 11.20 10.45
C ALA A 160 -5.64 12.44 9.78
N ARG A 161 -5.69 13.57 10.48
CA ARG A 161 -5.26 14.87 9.98
C ARG A 161 -3.99 15.34 10.68
N PHE A 162 -3.07 15.87 9.88
CA PHE A 162 -1.74 16.26 10.32
C PHE A 162 -1.39 17.65 9.82
N ARG A 163 -0.69 18.46 10.63
CA ARG A 163 -0.22 19.80 10.26
C ARG A 163 1.22 20.05 10.68
N GLY A 164 1.97 20.76 9.85
CA GLY A 164 3.37 21.14 10.08
C GLY A 164 4.12 21.31 8.77
N GLU A 165 5.45 21.24 8.81
CA GLU A 165 6.30 21.29 7.61
C GLU A 165 6.31 19.93 6.88
N LEU A 166 5.44 19.76 5.89
CA LEU A 166 5.19 18.45 5.26
C LEU A 166 5.99 18.18 3.99
N GLN A 167 6.52 19.21 3.33
CA GLN A 167 7.13 19.15 1.99
C GLN A 167 8.09 17.95 1.80
N GLN A 168 8.98 17.69 2.78
CA GLN A 168 9.97 16.61 2.70
C GLN A 168 9.36 15.20 2.75
N PHE A 169 8.13 15.05 3.26
CA PHE A 169 7.45 13.77 3.43
C PHE A 169 6.49 13.45 2.30
N LEU A 170 6.08 14.45 1.51
CA LEU A 170 5.06 14.28 0.47
C LEU A 170 5.39 13.18 -0.54
N PRO A 171 6.63 13.02 -1.04
CA PRO A 171 6.96 11.91 -1.94
C PRO A 171 6.80 10.53 -1.28
N LEU A 172 7.14 10.40 0.00
CA LEU A 172 6.95 9.14 0.74
C LEU A 172 5.46 8.82 0.92
N LEU A 173 4.67 9.84 1.23
CA LEU A 173 3.23 9.73 1.43
C LEU A 173 2.51 9.40 0.12
N ALA A 174 2.84 10.07 -0.99
CA ALA A 174 2.29 9.78 -2.31
C ALA A 174 2.64 8.36 -2.77
N ALA A 175 3.89 7.91 -2.57
CA ALA A 175 4.27 6.53 -2.84
C ALA A 175 3.46 5.53 -2.01
N GLY A 176 3.13 5.88 -0.77
CA GLY A 176 2.35 5.04 0.12
C GLY A 176 0.88 4.87 -0.25
N GLU A 177 0.26 5.75 -1.05
CA GLU A 177 -1.09 5.53 -1.61
C GLU A 177 -1.12 4.23 -2.44
N TRP A 178 -0.04 3.97 -3.19
CA TRP A 178 0.13 2.80 -4.05
C TRP A 178 0.73 1.61 -3.32
N LEU A 179 1.73 1.87 -2.48
CA LEU A 179 2.46 0.82 -1.80
C LEU A 179 1.73 0.31 -0.56
N HIS A 180 0.79 1.08 -0.01
CA HIS A 180 0.18 0.88 1.30
C HIS A 180 1.19 1.02 2.45
N VAL A 181 0.70 1.08 3.69
CA VAL A 181 1.53 1.26 4.89
C VAL A 181 1.28 0.20 5.97
N GLY A 182 2.33 -0.14 6.72
CA GLY A 182 2.22 -0.98 7.93
C GLY A 182 2.25 -2.49 7.70
N LYS A 183 1.70 -3.25 8.64
CA LYS A 183 1.74 -4.72 8.65
C LYS A 183 0.61 -5.31 7.82
N GLY A 184 0.97 -6.16 6.87
CA GLY A 184 0.00 -6.89 6.04
C GLY A 184 -0.30 -6.21 4.71
N SER A 185 0.50 -5.23 4.28
CA SER A 185 0.35 -4.55 2.99
C SER A 185 0.29 -5.50 1.80
N VAL A 186 1.08 -6.58 1.82
CA VAL A 186 1.05 -7.65 0.79
C VAL A 186 -0.25 -8.44 0.74
N MET A 187 -1.13 -8.26 1.73
CA MET A 187 -2.47 -8.85 1.82
C MET A 187 -3.57 -7.80 1.61
N GLY A 188 -3.24 -6.61 1.10
CA GLY A 188 -4.19 -5.53 0.83
C GLY A 188 -4.52 -4.63 2.02
N LEU A 189 -3.88 -4.82 3.17
CA LEU A 189 -4.04 -3.94 4.34
C LEU A 189 -3.28 -2.63 4.17
N GLY A 190 -3.65 -1.60 4.92
CA GLY A 190 -2.90 -0.35 4.97
C GLY A 190 -3.07 0.57 3.76
N LYS A 191 -4.09 0.37 2.94
CA LYS A 191 -4.37 1.27 1.80
C LYS A 191 -4.90 2.58 2.35
N TYR A 192 -4.40 3.69 1.83
CA TYR A 192 -4.93 5.01 2.14
C TYR A 192 -4.88 5.91 0.91
N VAL A 193 -5.59 7.03 1.01
CA VAL A 193 -5.52 8.16 0.08
C VAL A 193 -5.25 9.45 0.85
N ILE A 194 -4.70 10.45 0.18
CA ILE A 194 -4.43 11.78 0.72
C ILE A 194 -5.49 12.74 0.19
N LYS A 195 -6.19 13.41 1.12
CA LYS A 195 -7.19 14.44 0.86
C LYS A 195 -6.63 15.82 1.15
#